data_AF-A0A6L7A4E8-F1
#
_entry.id   AF-A0A6L7A4E8-F1
#
_cell.length_a   1.000
_cell.length_b   1.000
_cell.length_c   1.000
_cell.angle_alpha   90.00
_cell.angle_beta   90.00
_cell.angle_gamma   90.00
#
_symmetry.space_group_name_H-M   'P 1'
#
loop_
_entity.id
_entity.type
_entity.pdbx_description
1 polymer ?
#
loop_
_entity_poly.entity_id
_entity_poly.type
_entity_poly.pdbx_seq_one_letter_code
_entity_poly.pdbx_strand_id
1 'polypeptide(L)' 'MIINNVKLVLENEVVHGSLEVQDGEIRAFAESQSRLPEAMDGEGGWLLPGLIELHTD' A
#
# COMPACT_ATOMS: atom_id res chain seq x y z
N MET A 1 -8.53 4.49 5.66
CA MET A 1 -7.12 4.93 5.84
C MET A 1 -6.46 4.94 4.48
N ILE A 2 -5.61 5.92 4.19
CA ILE A 2 -4.83 5.94 2.95
C ILE A 2 -3.35 5.93 3.31
N ILE A 3 -2.59 5.02 2.69
CA ILE A 3 -1.13 5.01 2.72
C ILE A 3 -0.66 5.63 1.40
N ASN A 4 0.08 6.73 1.48
CA ASN A 4 0.48 7.55 0.33
C ASN A 4 1.99 7.50 0.10
N ASN A 5 2.43 7.90 -1.10
CA ASN A 5 3.85 8.04 -1.43
C ASN A 5 4.65 6.76 -1.15
N VAL A 6 4.14 5.61 -1.61
CA VAL A 6 4.78 4.30 -1.43
C VAL A 6 5.10 3.63 -2.76
N LYS A 7 6.15 2.82 -2.79
CA LYS A 7 6.41 1.84 -3.85
C LYS A 7 5.60 0.59 -3.54
N LEU A 8 4.43 0.47 -4.15
CA LEU A 8 3.51 -0.63 -3.96
C LEU A 8 3.95 -1.81 -4.85
N VAL A 9 4.23 -2.94 -4.22
CA VAL A 9 4.58 -4.18 -4.93
C VAL A 9 3.29 -4.92 -5.28
N LEU A 10 2.94 -4.94 -6.55
CA LEU A 10 1.82 -5.69 -7.10
C LEU A 10 2.32 -7.04 -7.67
N GLU A 11 1.40 -7.84 -8.20
CA GLU A 11 1.72 -9.18 -8.72
C GLU A 11 2.80 -9.15 -9.82
N ASN A 12 2.72 -8.20 -10.74
CA ASN A 12 3.56 -8.17 -11.94
C ASN A 12 4.45 -6.91 -12.05
N GLU A 13 4.25 -5.92 -11.18
CA GLU A 13 4.92 -4.64 -11.29
C GLU A 13 5.05 -3.90 -9.96
N VAL A 14 5.85 -2.84 -9.97
CA VAL A 14 5.98 -1.91 -8.85
C VAL A 14 5.46 -0.56 -9.31
N VAL A 15 4.48 -0.02 -8.59
CA VAL A 15 3.93 1.30 -8.86
C VAL A 15 4.28 2.27 -7.72
N HIS A 16 4.55 3.52 -8.05
CA HIS A 16 4.72 4.57 -7.04
C HIS A 16 3.39 5.30 -6.87
N GLY A 17 2.78 5.22 -5.69
CA GLY A 17 1.44 5.75 -5.52
C GLY A 17 0.87 5.62 -4.11
N SER A 18 -0.42 5.30 -4.05
CA SER A 18 -1.19 5.24 -2.81
C SER A 18 -2.13 4.03 -2.75
N LEU A 19 -2.46 3.60 -1.53
CA LEU A 19 -3.33 2.47 -1.22
C LEU A 19 -4.42 2.90 -0.24
N GLU A 20 -5.68 2.62 -0.56
CA GLU A 20 -6.82 2.84 0.33
C GLU A 20 -7.22 1.54 1.03
N VAL A 21 -7.36 1.63 2.35
CA VAL A 21 -7.82 0.55 3.22
C VAL A 21 -9.11 0.98 3.91
N GLN A 22 -10.14 0.14 3.82
CA GLN A 22 -11.43 0.33 4.49
C GLN A 22 -11.85 -0.98 5.14
N ASP A 23 -12.25 -0.94 6.41
CA ASP A 23 -12.76 -2.11 7.15
C ASP A 23 -11.83 -3.33 7.13
N GLY A 24 -10.51 -3.10 7.12
CA GLY A 24 -9.49 -4.15 7.09
C GLY A 24 -9.17 -4.70 5.69
N GLU A 25 -9.85 -4.22 4.65
CA GLU A 25 -9.67 -4.64 3.26
C GLU A 25 -9.03 -3.55 2.40
N ILE A 26 -8.26 -3.96 1.39
CA ILE A 26 -7.78 -3.03 0.35
C ILE A 26 -8.97 -2.67 -0.54
N ARG A 27 -9.35 -1.39 -0.56
CA ARG A 27 -10.47 -0.90 -1.36
C ARG A 27 -10.07 -0.49 -2.77
N ALA A 28 -8.93 0.18 -2.89
CA ALA A 28 -8.39 0.68 -4.13
C ALA A 28 -6.89 0.98 -3.99
N PHE A 29 -6.20 1.09 -5.12
CA PHE A 29 -4.88 1.72 -5.21
C PHE A 29 -4.88 2.71 -6.37
N ALA A 30 -3.94 3.65 -6.35
CA ALA A 30 -3.71 4.57 -7.45
C ALA A 30 -2.21 4.66 -7.75
N GLU A 31 -1.85 4.72 -9.04
CA GLU A 31 -0.48 4.99 -9.53
C GLU A 31 -0.10 6.47 -9.42
N SER A 32 -0.65 7.15 -8.41
CA SER A 32 -0.40 8.55 -8.13
C SER A 32 -0.46 8.78 -6.62
N GLN A 33 0.17 9.86 -6.19
CA GLN A 33 0.07 10.30 -4.80
C GLN A 33 -1.32 10.86 -4.52
N SER A 34 -1.89 10.48 -3.38
CA SER A 34 -3.09 11.11 -2.83
C SER A 34 -2.83 12.58 -2.52
N ARG A 35 -3.86 13.40 -2.70
CA ARG A 35 -3.89 14.83 -2.34
C ARG A 35 -4.61 15.10 -1.02
N LEU A 36 -5.08 14.05 -0.35
CA LEU A 36 -5.84 14.16 0.89
C LEU A 36 -4.88 14.42 2.06
N PRO A 37 -5.06 15.51 2.84
CA PRO A 37 -4.18 15.85 3.96
C PRO A 37 -4.08 14.77 5.05
N GLU A 38 -5.12 13.95 5.20
CA GLU A 38 -5.21 12.87 6.19
C GLU A 38 -4.51 11.57 5.76
N ALA A 39 -3.97 11.51 4.55
CA ALA A 39 -3.25 10.33 4.08
C ALA A 39 -1.90 10.19 4.80
N MET A 40 -1.59 8.98 5.26
CA MET A 40 -0.32 8.67 5.91
C MET A 40 0.80 8.65 4.87
N ASP A 41 1.85 9.46 5.04
CA ASP A 41 3.01 9.46 4.16
C ASP A 41 3.90 8.24 4.45
N GLY A 42 4.16 7.43 3.42
CA GLY A 42 5.09 6.30 3.48
C GLY A 42 6.52 6.66 3.10
N GLU A 43 6.82 7.93 2.84
CA GLU A 43 8.16 8.49 2.64
C GLU A 43 8.95 7.85 1.48
N GLY A 44 8.27 7.38 0.44
CA GLY A 44 8.87 6.66 -0.69
C GLY A 44 9.30 5.23 -0.36
N GLY A 45 8.87 4.72 0.80
CA GLY A 45 9.12 3.37 1.29
C GLY A 45 8.43 2.29 0.47
N TRP A 46 8.83 1.04 0.71
CA TRP A 46 8.25 -0.13 0.05
C TRP A 46 7.05 -0.63 0.83
N LEU A 47 5.92 -0.79 0.14
CA LEU A 47 4.72 -1.42 0.69
C LEU A 47 4.55 -2.79 0.02
N LEU A 48 4.81 -3.84 0.79
CA LEU A 48 4.75 -5.23 0.33
C LEU A 48 3.48 -5.92 0.85
N PRO A 49 2.97 -6.94 0.14
CA PRO A 49 2.08 -7.91 0.76
C PRO A 49 2.69 -8.46 2.06
N GLY A 50 1.86 -8.63 3.08
CA GLY A 50 2.30 -9.26 4.32
C GLY A 50 2.82 -10.68 4.06
N LEU A 51 3.92 -11.04 4.71
CA LEU A 51 4.46 -12.40 4.61
C LEU A 51 3.46 -13.40 5.20
N ILE A 52 3.25 -14.50 4.49
CA ILE A 52 2.47 -15.64 4.97
C ILE A 52 3.47 -16.72 5.36
N GLU A 53 3.59 -16.99 6.67
CA GLU A 53 4.40 -18.09 7.18
C GLU A 53 3.60 -19.39 7.10
N LEU A 54 4.18 -20.43 6.49
CA LEU A 54 3.54 -21.72 6.30
C LEU A 54 4.06 -22.78 7.28
N HIS A 55 5.23 -22.54 7.89
CA HIS A 55 5.82 -23.42 8.88
C HIS A 55 5.48 -22.91 10.27
N THR A 56 4.33 -23.34 10.77
CA THR A 56 3.95 -23.21 12.17
C THR A 56 4.03 -24.60 12.81
N ASP A 57 4.61 -24.68 14.00
CA ASP A 57 4.72 -25.90 14.81
C ASP A 57 3.38 -26.42 15.35
#